data_AF-E0V9J1-F1
#
_entry.id   AF-E0V9J1-F1
#
_cell.length_a   1.000
_cell.length_b   1.000
_cell.length_c   1.000
_cell.angle_alpha   90.00
_cell.angle_beta   90.00
_cell.angle_gamma   90.00
#
_symmetry.space_group_name_H-M   'P 1'
#
loop_
_entity.id
_entity.type
_entity.pdbx_description
1 polymer ?
#
loop_
_entity_poly.entity_id
_entity_poly.type
_entity_poly.pdbx_seq_one_letter_code
_entity_poly.pdbx_strand_id
1 'polypeptide(L)'
;MAEGEKEEATSLQLEFQWVLNEEVPAVFSQLQRILNECAKQFPVLLSNSEGQLKQEKYTLTSLTDSIKSNIVLCGDTIIFGEISFKIQRHQYVTYKTAITHDNPWKLQQIQDAANHLQQALRLANSVEKDYNFNSSEEVLHVLGKVLSALQRGRTSLIIPRKKTIDDLMKSRNMKLLAPNLPEDLALSFYIQSHKIVLAVYQIQPSTENNTMTFNTLQAECSVSWTNEVLVLFTVALQLAQQLKDKISVFSQYKEFHNENPAKLNSSDKV
;
A
#
# COMPACT_ATOMS: atom_id res chain seq x y z
N MET A 1 9.44 26.46 -44.74
CA MET A 1 9.59 25.20 -43.99
C MET A 1 10.48 25.39 -42.78
N ALA A 2 11.76 25.74 -42.94
CA ALA A 2 12.69 25.91 -41.81
C ALA A 2 12.31 26.99 -40.76
N GLU A 3 11.59 28.05 -41.15
CA GLU A 3 11.16 29.11 -40.22
C GLU A 3 9.97 28.67 -39.34
N GLY A 4 9.03 27.91 -39.90
CA GLY A 4 7.90 27.34 -39.16
C GLY A 4 8.32 26.28 -38.15
N GLU A 5 9.31 25.44 -38.49
CA GLU A 5 9.89 24.45 -37.55
C GLU A 5 10.57 25.13 -36.35
N LYS A 6 11.18 26.30 -36.56
CA LYS A 6 11.85 27.06 -35.51
C LYS A 6 10.87 27.76 -34.57
N GLU A 7 9.76 28.28 -35.10
CA GLU A 7 8.66 28.83 -34.30
C GLU A 7 7.95 27.75 -33.47
N GLU A 8 7.73 26.57 -34.05
CA GLU A 8 7.15 25.41 -33.35
C GLU A 8 8.06 24.94 -32.21
N ALA A 9 9.36 24.79 -32.46
CA ALA A 9 10.33 24.42 -31.44
C ALA A 9 10.38 25.43 -30.27
N THR A 10 10.29 26.73 -30.58
CA THR A 10 10.28 27.79 -29.56
C THR A 10 8.99 27.75 -28.73
N SER A 11 7.85 27.52 -29.38
CA SER A 11 6.55 27.42 -28.71
C SER A 11 6.50 26.22 -27.75
N LEU A 12 6.97 25.05 -28.21
CA LEU A 12 7.08 23.84 -27.38
C LEU A 12 8.00 24.04 -26.18
N GLN A 13 9.09 24.80 -26.34
CA GLN A 13 10.01 25.09 -25.23
C GLN A 13 9.37 26.02 -24.18
N LEU A 14 8.58 27.01 -24.61
CA LEU A 14 7.80 27.86 -23.71
C LEU A 14 6.72 27.06 -22.97
N GLU A 15 5.99 26.19 -23.67
CA GLU A 15 5.02 25.29 -23.05
C GLU A 15 5.67 24.37 -22.02
N PHE A 16 6.82 23.78 -22.35
CA PHE A 16 7.53 22.93 -21.40
C PHE A 16 7.98 23.69 -20.14
N GLN A 17 8.48 24.91 -20.31
CA GLN A 17 8.85 25.76 -19.17
C GLN A 17 7.63 26.11 -18.31
N TRP A 18 6.48 26.38 -18.94
CA TRP A 18 5.22 26.60 -18.23
C TRP A 18 4.78 25.35 -17.45
N VAL A 19 4.88 24.15 -18.04
CA VAL A 19 4.57 22.89 -17.34
C VAL A 19 5.44 22.73 -16.10
N LEU A 20 6.74 22.97 -16.21
CA LEU A 20 7.68 22.86 -15.08
C LEU A 20 7.40 23.88 -13.97
N ASN A 21 7.05 25.12 -14.33
CA ASN A 21 6.93 26.22 -13.36
C ASN A 21 5.53 26.35 -12.76
N GLU A 22 4.48 25.99 -13.50
CA GLU A 22 3.09 26.22 -13.09
C GLU A 22 2.37 24.90 -12.79
N GLU A 23 2.42 23.94 -13.71
CA GLU A 23 1.64 22.71 -13.58
C GLU A 23 2.23 21.74 -12.58
N VAL A 24 3.56 21.56 -12.57
CA VAL A 24 4.22 20.67 -11.62
C VAL A 24 3.93 21.09 -10.17
N PRO A 25 4.16 22.34 -9.73
CA PRO A 25 3.83 22.76 -8.36
C PRO A 25 2.33 22.65 -8.03
N ALA A 26 1.44 22.91 -9.01
CA ALA A 26 0.00 22.76 -8.82
C ALA A 26 -0.41 21.30 -8.55
N VAL A 27 0.14 20.36 -9.32
CA VAL A 27 -0.10 18.92 -9.12
C VAL A 27 0.49 18.43 -7.80
N PHE A 28 1.70 18.87 -7.42
CA PHE A 28 2.28 18.53 -6.11
C PHE A 28 1.42 19.07 -4.95
N SER A 29 0.89 20.29 -5.08
CA SER A 29 -0.05 20.86 -4.09
C SER A 29 -1.34 20.03 -3.99
N GLN A 30 -1.86 19.54 -5.11
CA GLN A 30 -3.02 18.65 -5.12
C GLN A 30 -2.70 17.28 -4.51
N LEU A 31 -1.53 16.70 -4.82
CA LEU A 31 -1.04 15.46 -4.19
C LEU A 31 -0.95 15.64 -2.67
N GLN A 32 -0.32 16.71 -2.18
CA GLN A 32 -0.22 17.00 -0.76
C GLN A 32 -1.61 17.02 -0.08
N ARG A 33 -2.62 17.66 -0.71
CA ARG A 33 -4.00 17.65 -0.18
C ARG A 33 -4.57 16.23 -0.08
N ILE A 34 -4.49 15.45 -1.16
CA ILE A 34 -5.00 14.06 -1.20
C ILE A 34 -4.30 13.20 -0.14
N LEU A 35 -2.98 13.33 -0.01
CA LEU A 35 -2.20 12.54 0.94
C LEU A 35 -2.46 12.94 2.39
N ASN A 36 -2.72 14.22 2.68
CA ASN A 36 -3.14 14.67 4.01
C ASN A 36 -4.54 14.15 4.36
N GLU A 37 -5.49 14.15 3.41
CA GLU A 37 -6.79 13.51 3.62
C GLU A 37 -6.64 12.00 3.86
N CYS A 38 -5.77 11.34 3.10
CA CYS A 38 -5.45 9.92 3.31
C CYS A 38 -4.90 9.68 4.73
N ALA A 39 -4.00 10.55 5.19
CA ALA A 39 -3.39 10.46 6.52
C ALA A 39 -4.41 10.57 7.65
N LYS A 40 -5.47 11.38 7.48
CA LYS A 40 -6.56 11.51 8.46
C LYS A 40 -7.42 10.25 8.58
N GLN A 41 -7.54 9.47 7.50
CA GLN A 41 -8.32 8.24 7.47
C GLN A 41 -7.56 7.03 8.01
N PHE A 42 -6.23 7.10 8.11
CA PHE A 42 -5.45 6.02 8.70
C PHE A 42 -5.76 5.87 10.20
N PRO A 43 -5.92 4.63 10.70
CA PRO A 43 -6.24 4.41 12.11
C PRO A 43 -5.02 4.62 13.03
N VAL A 44 -3.82 4.81 12.47
CA VAL A 44 -2.56 5.00 13.20
C VAL A 44 -2.25 6.49 13.30
N LEU A 45 -1.72 6.94 14.44
CA LEU A 45 -1.22 8.30 14.59
C LEU A 45 -0.02 8.53 13.67
N LEU A 46 -0.25 9.28 12.60
CA LEU A 46 0.81 9.83 11.79
C LEU A 46 1.26 11.14 12.46
N SER A 47 2.56 11.47 12.38
CA SER A 47 3.30 12.39 13.26
C SER A 47 2.75 13.83 13.44
N ASN A 48 1.62 14.16 12.81
CA ASN A 48 0.95 15.47 12.86
C ASN A 48 -0.52 15.40 13.34
N SER A 49 -1.01 14.25 13.81
CA SER A 49 -2.41 14.08 14.24
C SER A 49 -2.50 14.02 15.78
N GLU A 50 -3.01 15.08 16.42
CA GLU A 50 -3.33 15.13 17.87
C GLU A 50 -4.60 14.32 18.23
N GLY A 51 -4.74 13.12 17.67
CA GLY A 51 -5.91 12.26 17.89
C GLY A 51 -5.69 11.22 18.98
N GLN A 52 -6.75 10.83 19.69
CA GLN A 52 -6.75 9.56 20.42
C GLN A 52 -6.96 8.42 19.42
N LEU A 53 -6.22 7.31 19.59
CA LEU A 53 -6.46 6.10 18.80
C LEU A 53 -7.85 5.55 19.12
N LYS A 54 -8.74 5.59 18.12
CA LYS A 54 -10.09 5.07 18.24
C LYS A 54 -10.04 3.54 18.31
N GLN A 55 -10.70 2.97 19.31
CA GLN A 55 -10.91 1.53 19.41
C GLN A 55 -12.15 1.14 18.62
N GLU A 56 -12.02 0.17 17.73
CA GLU A 56 -13.10 -0.29 16.88
C GLU A 56 -13.33 -1.79 17.06
N LYS A 57 -14.61 -2.18 17.16
CA LYS A 57 -15.02 -3.57 17.37
C LYS A 57 -15.44 -4.18 16.03
N TYR A 58 -14.89 -5.34 15.70
CA TYR A 58 -15.19 -6.08 14.49
C TYR A 58 -15.64 -7.50 14.84
N THR A 59 -16.71 -7.95 14.18
CA THR A 59 -17.18 -9.34 14.25
C THR A 59 -16.92 -10.00 12.90
N LEU A 60 -16.05 -11.01 12.90
CA LEU A 60 -15.71 -11.82 11.74
C LEU A 60 -16.46 -13.15 11.85
N THR A 61 -17.17 -13.52 10.80
CA THR A 61 -17.89 -14.80 10.71
C THR A 61 -17.56 -15.46 9.38
N SER A 62 -17.38 -16.78 9.37
CA SER A 62 -17.20 -17.53 8.11
C SER A 62 -18.55 -17.77 7.44
N LEU A 63 -18.55 -18.00 6.12
CA LEU A 63 -19.78 -18.31 5.36
C LEU A 63 -20.51 -19.58 5.86
N THR A 64 -19.78 -20.48 6.53
CA THR A 64 -20.31 -21.74 7.06
C THR A 64 -20.60 -21.70 8.56
N ASP A 65 -20.54 -20.51 9.19
CA ASP A 65 -20.65 -20.32 10.65
C ASP A 65 -19.70 -21.22 11.47
N SER A 66 -18.64 -21.70 10.81
CA SER A 66 -17.61 -22.55 11.39
C SER A 66 -16.60 -21.74 12.20
N ILE A 67 -16.44 -20.45 11.91
CA ILE A 67 -15.57 -19.52 12.63
C ILE A 67 -16.40 -18.31 13.04
N LYS A 68 -16.26 -17.90 14.29
CA LYS A 68 -16.75 -16.64 14.82
C LYS A 68 -15.64 -15.99 15.64
N SER A 69 -15.36 -14.72 15.35
CA SER A 69 -14.35 -13.96 16.06
C SER A 69 -14.84 -12.54 16.35
N ASN A 70 -14.64 -12.05 17.57
CA ASN A 70 -14.91 -10.67 17.95
C ASN A 70 -13.58 -10.03 18.34
N ILE A 71 -13.12 -9.04 17.60
CA ILE A 71 -11.84 -8.36 17.84
C ILE A 71 -12.03 -6.88 18.11
N VAL A 72 -11.11 -6.31 18.89
CA VAL A 72 -10.98 -4.88 19.14
C VAL A 72 -9.66 -4.43 18.51
N LEU A 73 -9.77 -3.62 17.45
CA LEU A 73 -8.64 -3.04 16.74
C LEU A 73 -8.40 -1.62 17.27
N CYS A 74 -7.16 -1.32 17.64
CA CYS A 74 -6.70 0.00 18.04
C CYS A 74 -5.51 0.36 17.15
N GLY A 75 -5.73 1.22 16.15
CA GLY A 75 -4.70 1.53 15.16
C GLY A 75 -4.31 0.33 14.30
N ASP A 76 -3.05 -0.07 14.39
CA ASP A 76 -2.48 -1.23 13.71
C ASP A 76 -2.48 -2.50 14.57
N THR A 77 -3.11 -2.48 15.74
CA THR A 77 -2.92 -3.51 16.76
C THR A 77 -4.27 -4.04 17.27
N ILE A 78 -4.45 -5.36 17.20
CA ILE A 78 -5.59 -6.04 17.83
C ILE A 78 -5.27 -6.19 19.32
N ILE A 79 -5.92 -5.39 20.15
CA ILE A 79 -5.68 -5.34 21.59
C ILE A 79 -6.46 -6.40 22.36
N PHE A 80 -7.55 -6.90 21.78
CA PHE A 80 -8.37 -7.95 22.35
C PHE A 80 -9.06 -8.71 21.23
N GLY A 81 -9.23 -10.02 21.39
CA GLY A 81 -9.97 -10.81 20.42
C GLY A 81 -10.44 -12.13 20.99
N GLU A 82 -11.72 -12.42 20.88
CA GLU A 82 -12.28 -13.74 21.21
C GLU A 82 -12.51 -14.52 19.92
N ILE A 83 -11.95 -15.73 19.85
CA ILE A 83 -11.92 -16.53 18.64
C ILE A 83 -12.52 -17.91 18.95
N SER A 84 -13.54 -18.31 18.21
CA SER A 84 -14.18 -19.62 18.32
C SER A 84 -14.30 -20.25 16.94
N PHE A 85 -13.83 -21.48 16.76
CA PHE A 85 -13.91 -22.16 15.46
C PHE A 85 -14.11 -23.67 15.58
N LYS A 86 -14.77 -24.27 14.59
CA LYS A 86 -15.06 -25.69 14.49
C LYS A 86 -14.13 -26.34 13.47
N ILE A 87 -13.47 -27.41 13.89
CA ILE A 87 -12.59 -28.22 13.04
C ILE A 87 -13.17 -29.63 12.93
N GLN A 88 -13.26 -30.13 11.69
CA GLN A 88 -13.63 -31.52 11.45
C GLN A 88 -12.40 -32.41 11.66
N ARG A 89 -12.52 -33.34 12.61
CA ARG A 89 -11.60 -34.48 12.79
C ARG A 89 -12.43 -35.76 12.60
N HIS A 90 -12.31 -36.73 13.52
CA HIS A 90 -13.27 -37.85 13.62
C HIS A 90 -14.67 -37.36 13.99
N GLN A 91 -14.75 -36.31 14.81
CA GLN A 91 -15.96 -35.55 15.12
C GLN A 91 -15.65 -34.05 15.01
N TYR A 92 -16.69 -33.21 14.96
CA TYR A 92 -16.50 -31.76 14.99
C TYR A 92 -16.06 -31.31 16.39
N VAL A 93 -14.86 -30.73 16.48
CA VAL A 93 -14.32 -30.17 17.71
C VAL A 93 -14.38 -28.65 17.64
N THR A 94 -14.90 -28.01 18.68
CA THR A 94 -14.91 -26.54 18.79
C THR A 94 -13.74 -26.09 19.65
N TYR A 95 -12.88 -25.24 19.08
CA TYR A 95 -11.79 -24.58 19.79
C TYR A 95 -12.20 -23.15 20.13
N LYS A 96 -11.77 -22.69 21.30
CA LYS A 96 -11.90 -21.30 21.74
C LYS A 96 -10.53 -20.81 22.19
N THR A 97 -10.16 -19.62 21.75
CA THR A 97 -8.92 -18.95 22.15
C THR A 97 -9.12 -17.44 22.15
N ALA A 98 -8.18 -16.71 22.71
CA ALA A 98 -8.25 -15.27 22.80
C ALA A 98 -6.89 -14.58 22.66
N ILE A 99 -6.94 -13.37 22.13
CA ILE A 99 -5.89 -12.35 22.20
C ILE A 99 -6.21 -11.48 23.42
N THR A 100 -5.25 -11.34 24.35
CA THR A 100 -5.40 -10.55 25.58
C THR A 100 -4.72 -9.20 25.46
N HIS A 101 -5.13 -8.25 26.32
CA HIS A 101 -4.56 -6.91 26.36
C HIS A 101 -3.05 -6.90 26.65
N ASP A 102 -2.55 -7.88 27.41
CA ASP A 102 -1.12 -8.00 27.73
C ASP A 102 -0.30 -8.47 26.52
N ASN A 103 -0.95 -9.17 25.58
CA ASN A 103 -0.29 -9.80 24.43
C ASN A 103 -1.02 -9.46 23.13
N PRO A 104 -0.99 -8.19 22.71
CA PRO A 104 -1.74 -7.73 21.55
C PRO A 104 -1.12 -8.22 20.23
N TRP A 105 -1.96 -8.37 19.20
CA TRP A 105 -1.55 -8.84 17.88
C TRP A 105 -1.39 -7.69 16.90
N LYS A 106 -0.14 -7.38 16.53
CA LYS A 106 0.17 -6.29 15.58
C LYS A 106 -0.03 -6.69 14.11
N LEU A 107 -0.69 -5.83 13.35
CA LEU A 107 -0.92 -5.94 11.91
C LEU A 107 0.09 -5.07 11.14
N GLN A 108 1.24 -5.66 10.85
CA GLN A 108 2.35 -4.97 10.19
C GLN A 108 1.96 -4.27 8.87
N GLN A 109 1.01 -4.83 8.12
CA GLN A 109 0.50 -4.24 6.87
C GLN A 109 -0.04 -2.82 7.05
N ILE A 110 -0.75 -2.56 8.15
CA ILE A 110 -1.32 -1.23 8.43
C ILE A 110 -0.18 -0.24 8.72
N GLN A 111 0.79 -0.66 9.53
CA GLN A 111 1.97 0.15 9.84
C GLN A 111 2.82 0.44 8.60
N ASP A 112 3.06 -0.57 7.76
CA ASP A 112 3.84 -0.40 6.53
C ASP A 112 3.15 0.55 5.56
N ALA A 113 1.82 0.43 5.41
CA ALA A 113 1.04 1.32 4.56
C ALA A 113 1.12 2.78 5.06
N ALA A 114 1.00 2.98 6.37
CA ALA A 114 1.19 4.27 7.04
C ALA A 114 2.60 4.85 6.81
N ASN A 115 3.65 4.04 6.97
CA ASN A 115 5.03 4.46 6.75
C ASN A 115 5.28 4.89 5.30
N HIS A 116 4.74 4.15 4.33
CA HIS A 116 4.84 4.50 2.92
C HIS A 116 4.05 5.76 2.57
N LEU A 117 2.88 5.98 3.18
CA LEU A 117 2.15 7.24 3.05
C LEU A 117 2.95 8.43 3.60
N GLN A 118 3.56 8.28 4.78
CA GLN A 118 4.44 9.32 5.33
C GLN A 118 5.66 9.58 4.45
N GLN A 119 6.23 8.54 3.84
CA GLN A 119 7.29 8.72 2.85
C GLN A 119 6.81 9.54 1.65
N ALA A 120 5.63 9.24 1.10
CA ALA A 120 5.05 9.99 -0.01
C ALA A 120 4.75 11.45 0.38
N LEU A 121 4.21 11.70 1.57
CA LEU A 121 3.98 13.04 2.12
C LEU A 121 5.27 13.85 2.23
N ARG A 122 6.34 13.26 2.79
CA ARG A 122 7.64 13.93 2.91
C ARG A 122 8.22 14.32 1.55
N LEU A 123 8.12 13.43 0.56
CA LEU A 123 8.58 13.68 -0.81
C LEU A 123 7.71 14.72 -1.53
N ALA A 124 6.40 14.74 -1.26
CA ALA A 124 5.51 15.74 -1.83
C ALA A 124 5.73 17.12 -1.19
N ASN A 125 6.00 17.16 0.12
CA ASN A 125 6.23 18.40 0.88
C ASN A 125 7.63 19.01 0.65
N SER A 126 8.60 18.22 0.16
CA SER A 126 9.91 18.78 -0.21
C SER A 126 9.84 19.69 -1.44
N VAL A 127 8.72 19.66 -2.18
CA VAL A 127 8.43 20.58 -3.28
C VAL A 127 7.62 21.74 -2.71
N GLU A 128 8.32 22.80 -2.33
CA GLU A 128 7.70 24.06 -1.88
C GLU A 128 7.04 24.79 -3.05
N LYS A 129 6.16 25.76 -2.76
CA LYS A 129 5.47 26.54 -3.80
C LYS A 129 6.42 27.30 -4.72
N ASP A 130 7.59 27.68 -4.21
CA ASP A 130 8.61 28.43 -4.94
C ASP A 130 9.74 27.53 -5.44
N TYR A 131 9.54 26.21 -5.45
CA TYR A 131 10.54 25.26 -5.93
C TYR A 131 10.67 25.34 -7.45
N ASN A 132 11.78 25.89 -7.92
CA ASN A 132 12.11 25.92 -9.33
C ASN A 132 12.83 24.63 -9.72
N PHE A 133 12.10 23.75 -10.41
CA PHE A 133 12.70 22.56 -11.02
C PHE A 133 13.65 22.97 -12.14
N ASN A 134 14.89 22.46 -12.08
CA ASN A 134 15.92 22.80 -13.05
C ASN A 134 15.89 21.88 -14.28
N SER A 135 15.35 20.67 -14.13
CA SER A 135 15.25 19.69 -15.22
C SER A 135 14.01 18.80 -15.10
N SER A 136 13.57 18.23 -16.22
CA SER A 136 12.55 17.18 -16.19
C SER A 136 13.02 15.91 -15.48
N GLU A 137 14.30 15.55 -15.59
CA GLU A 137 14.88 14.39 -14.91
C GLU A 137 14.70 14.49 -13.39
N GLU A 138 14.88 15.69 -12.83
CA GLU A 138 14.66 15.97 -11.42
C GLU A 138 13.19 15.71 -11.03
N VAL A 139 12.24 16.26 -11.80
CA VAL A 139 10.81 16.04 -11.56
C VAL A 139 10.45 14.55 -11.67
N LEU A 140 10.93 13.88 -12.72
CA LEU A 140 10.69 12.45 -12.96
C LEU A 140 11.25 11.59 -11.83
N HIS A 141 12.41 11.95 -11.27
CA HIS A 141 13.02 11.26 -10.13
C HIS A 141 12.17 11.40 -8.87
N VAL A 142 11.75 12.63 -8.53
CA VAL A 142 10.90 12.88 -7.36
C VAL A 142 9.55 12.19 -7.52
N LEU A 143 8.89 12.33 -8.67
CA LEU A 143 7.63 11.64 -8.98
C LEU A 143 7.78 10.12 -8.95
N GLY A 144 8.88 9.58 -9.46
CA GLY A 144 9.18 8.15 -9.40
C GLY A 144 9.23 7.63 -7.97
N LYS A 145 9.85 8.39 -7.05
CA LYS A 145 9.87 8.05 -5.63
C LYS A 145 8.48 8.15 -4.98
N VAL A 146 7.70 9.18 -5.31
CA VAL A 146 6.32 9.34 -4.83
C VAL A 146 5.47 8.17 -5.28
N LEU A 147 5.46 7.85 -6.58
CA LEU A 147 4.73 6.71 -7.16
C LEU A 147 5.12 5.39 -6.49
N SER A 148 6.42 5.14 -6.30
CA SER A 148 6.91 3.93 -5.62
C SER A 148 6.44 3.84 -4.17
N ALA A 149 6.45 4.96 -3.44
CA ALA A 149 5.93 5.00 -2.07
C ALA A 149 4.41 4.73 -2.04
N LEU A 150 3.61 5.41 -2.88
CA LEU A 150 2.17 5.21 -2.96
C LEU A 150 1.80 3.78 -3.35
N GLN A 151 2.50 3.21 -4.33
CA GLN A 151 2.25 1.84 -4.78
C GLN A 151 2.55 0.83 -3.67
N ARG A 152 3.68 0.99 -2.96
CA ARG A 152 4.03 0.14 -1.81
C ARG A 152 3.03 0.28 -0.65
N GLY A 153 2.55 1.50 -0.41
CA GLY A 153 1.50 1.75 0.59
C GLY A 153 0.20 1.01 0.23
N ARG A 154 -0.25 1.15 -1.01
CA ARG A 154 -1.46 0.48 -1.52
C ARG A 154 -1.32 -1.05 -1.50
N THR A 155 -0.22 -1.59 -2.01
CA THR A 155 -0.03 -3.06 -2.09
C THR A 155 0.10 -3.70 -0.71
N SER A 156 0.61 -2.98 0.29
CA SER A 156 0.66 -3.47 1.68
C SER A 156 -0.72 -3.81 2.24
N LEU A 157 -1.78 -3.12 1.80
CA LEU A 157 -3.17 -3.37 2.22
C LEU A 157 -3.90 -4.35 1.28
N ILE A 158 -3.58 -4.36 -0.02
CA ILE A 158 -4.25 -5.24 -0.99
C ILE A 158 -3.75 -6.69 -0.88
N ILE A 159 -2.43 -6.88 -0.72
CA ILE A 159 -1.78 -8.18 -0.83
C ILE A 159 -1.31 -8.65 0.56
N PRO A 160 -1.91 -9.72 1.12
CA PRO A 160 -1.44 -10.32 2.35
C PRO A 160 0.01 -10.78 2.23
N ARG A 161 0.81 -10.56 3.28
CA ARG A 161 2.18 -11.09 3.34
C ARG A 161 2.12 -12.62 3.42
N LYS A 162 2.76 -13.30 2.47
CA LYS A 162 2.96 -14.76 2.55
C LYS A 162 3.87 -15.07 3.73
N LYS A 163 3.37 -15.86 4.68
CA LYS A 163 4.17 -16.48 5.73
C LYS A 163 4.15 -17.98 5.50
N THR A 164 5.27 -18.65 5.74
CA THR A 164 5.24 -20.11 5.76
C THR A 164 4.44 -20.57 6.98
N ILE A 165 3.90 -21.79 6.92
CA ILE A 165 3.13 -22.33 8.04
C ILE A 165 4.04 -22.53 9.26
N ASP A 166 5.29 -22.92 9.06
CA ASP A 166 6.29 -23.02 10.12
C ASP A 166 6.55 -21.67 10.82
N ASP A 167 6.66 -20.58 10.05
CA ASP A 167 6.81 -19.23 10.60
C ASP A 167 5.59 -18.82 11.44
N LEU A 168 4.40 -19.21 10.99
CA LEU A 168 3.16 -18.90 11.67
C LEU A 168 3.06 -19.65 13.01
N MET A 169 3.30 -20.96 12.99
CA MET A 169 3.29 -21.83 14.16
C MET A 169 4.30 -21.40 15.22
N LYS A 170 5.51 -20.99 14.79
CA LYS A 170 6.58 -20.55 15.70
C LYS A 170 6.42 -19.09 16.14
N SER A 171 5.44 -18.37 15.60
CA SER A 171 5.27 -16.95 15.87
C SER A 171 4.95 -16.68 17.35
N ARG A 172 5.41 -15.51 17.84
CA ARG A 172 5.08 -15.02 19.18
C ARG A 172 3.57 -14.97 19.42
N ASN A 173 2.81 -14.55 18.41
CA ASN A 173 1.36 -14.42 18.52
C ASN A 173 0.68 -15.77 18.83
N MET A 174 1.09 -16.86 18.18
CA MET A 174 0.53 -18.19 18.43
C MET A 174 0.79 -18.69 19.86
N LYS A 175 1.96 -18.38 20.41
CA LYS A 175 2.36 -18.80 21.77
C LYS A 175 1.69 -18.01 22.89
N LEU A 176 1.10 -16.86 22.58
CA LEU A 176 0.49 -15.95 23.56
C LEU A 176 -1.04 -15.98 23.52
N LEU A 177 -1.61 -16.85 22.69
CA LEU A 177 -3.04 -17.13 22.66
C LEU A 177 -3.48 -17.81 23.96
N ALA A 178 -4.66 -17.43 24.47
CA ALA A 178 -5.17 -17.96 25.73
C ALA A 178 -6.62 -18.49 25.58
N PRO A 179 -6.87 -19.81 25.72
CA PRO A 179 -5.91 -20.89 25.89
C PRO A 179 -5.07 -21.15 24.63
N ASN A 180 -3.92 -21.80 24.82
CA ASN A 180 -3.05 -22.24 23.72
C ASN A 180 -3.78 -23.21 22.79
N LEU A 181 -3.43 -23.14 21.50
CA LEU A 181 -3.93 -24.07 20.49
C LEU A 181 -3.01 -25.29 20.33
N PRO A 182 -3.55 -26.43 19.86
CA PRO A 182 -2.75 -27.59 19.44
C PRO A 182 -1.69 -27.26 18.38
N GLU A 183 -0.63 -28.08 18.31
CA GLU A 183 0.50 -27.92 17.38
C GLU A 183 0.15 -28.19 15.90
N ASP A 184 -1.06 -28.65 15.60
CA ASP A 184 -1.54 -28.83 14.24
C ASP A 184 -2.48 -27.71 13.78
N LEU A 185 -2.63 -26.65 14.58
CA LEU A 185 -3.49 -25.50 14.31
C LEU A 185 -2.73 -24.17 14.36
N ALA A 186 -2.89 -23.36 13.33
CA ALA A 186 -2.32 -22.02 13.24
C ALA A 186 -3.41 -20.97 12.97
N LEU A 187 -3.27 -19.80 13.56
CA LEU A 187 -4.12 -18.63 13.29
C LEU A 187 -3.31 -17.54 12.60
N SER A 188 -3.95 -16.77 11.73
CA SER A 188 -3.38 -15.56 11.15
C SER A 188 -4.43 -14.50 10.97
N PHE A 189 -4.12 -13.28 11.39
CA PHE A 189 -4.87 -12.07 11.01
C PHE A 189 -4.09 -11.30 9.95
N TYR A 190 -4.79 -10.89 8.89
CA TYR A 190 -4.24 -10.04 7.85
C TYR A 190 -5.30 -9.15 7.22
N ILE A 191 -4.85 -8.09 6.54
CA ILE A 191 -5.71 -7.24 5.70
C ILE A 191 -5.63 -7.73 4.26
N GLN A 192 -6.78 -7.82 3.61
CA GLN A 192 -6.90 -8.12 2.19
C GLN A 192 -7.88 -7.12 1.56
N SER A 193 -7.34 -6.12 0.87
CA SER A 193 -8.12 -5.02 0.29
C SER A 193 -8.91 -4.30 1.39
N HIS A 194 -10.24 -4.36 1.34
CA HIS A 194 -11.14 -3.67 2.27
C HIS A 194 -11.59 -4.54 3.46
N LYS A 195 -10.95 -5.70 3.67
CA LYS A 195 -11.35 -6.69 4.67
C LYS A 195 -10.23 -7.01 5.63
N ILE A 196 -10.59 -7.23 6.89
CA ILE A 196 -9.77 -7.96 7.85
C ILE A 196 -10.18 -9.42 7.81
N VAL A 197 -9.19 -10.31 7.72
CA VAL A 197 -9.39 -11.75 7.58
C VAL A 197 -8.71 -12.47 8.73
N LEU A 198 -9.44 -13.38 9.36
CA LEU A 198 -8.92 -14.42 10.23
C LEU A 198 -8.85 -15.71 9.42
N ALA A 199 -7.64 -16.23 9.23
CA ALA A 199 -7.41 -17.56 8.68
C ALA A 199 -7.03 -18.55 9.77
N VAL A 200 -7.68 -19.71 9.76
CA VAL A 200 -7.36 -20.88 10.58
C VAL A 200 -6.77 -21.94 9.66
N TYR A 201 -5.53 -22.34 9.92
CA TYR A 201 -4.84 -23.40 9.19
C TYR A 201 -4.84 -24.66 10.03
N GLN A 202 -5.20 -25.77 9.40
CA GLN A 202 -5.12 -27.11 9.97
C GLN A 202 -4.12 -27.94 9.19
N ILE A 203 -3.14 -28.50 9.89
CA ILE A 203 -2.08 -29.34 9.34
C ILE A 203 -2.49 -30.80 9.56
N GLN A 204 -2.54 -31.60 8.50
CA GLN A 204 -2.83 -33.02 8.61
C GLN A 204 -1.82 -33.85 7.81
N PRO A 205 -1.38 -35.01 8.34
CA PRO A 205 -0.61 -35.96 7.53
C PRO A 205 -1.52 -36.59 6.48
N SER A 206 -1.12 -36.52 5.21
CA SER A 206 -1.81 -37.21 4.12
C SER A 206 -1.57 -38.70 4.19
N THR A 207 -2.64 -39.48 4.17
CA THR A 207 -2.61 -40.94 4.13
C THR A 207 -2.11 -41.51 2.80
N GLU A 208 -2.09 -40.72 1.72
CA GLU A 208 -1.78 -41.23 0.38
C GLU A 208 -0.30 -41.06 -0.01
N ASN A 209 0.36 -39.97 0.41
CA ASN A 209 1.69 -39.60 -0.11
C ASN A 209 2.74 -39.29 0.97
N ASN A 210 2.45 -39.52 2.26
CA ASN A 210 3.31 -39.11 3.39
C ASN A 210 3.69 -37.60 3.37
N THR A 211 2.86 -36.79 2.70
CA THR A 211 3.00 -35.33 2.61
C THR A 211 2.03 -34.65 3.60
N MET A 212 2.37 -33.46 4.07
CA MET A 212 1.43 -32.67 4.90
C MET A 212 0.40 -31.97 4.00
N THR A 213 -0.88 -32.15 4.31
CA THR A 213 -1.98 -31.39 3.70
C THR A 213 -2.39 -30.26 4.63
N PHE A 214 -2.81 -29.14 4.03
CA PHE A 214 -3.20 -27.95 4.75
C PHE A 214 -4.63 -27.58 4.38
N ASN A 215 -5.51 -27.61 5.38
CA ASN A 215 -6.87 -27.10 5.24
C ASN A 215 -6.93 -25.67 5.79
N THR A 216 -7.64 -24.78 5.11
CA THR A 216 -7.77 -23.37 5.51
C THR A 216 -9.24 -23.01 5.65
N LEU A 217 -9.62 -22.50 6.81
CA LEU A 217 -10.92 -21.88 7.05
C LEU A 217 -10.71 -20.38 7.26
N GLN A 218 -11.62 -19.55 6.73
CA GLN A 218 -11.52 -18.11 6.84
C GLN A 218 -12.81 -17.47 7.33
N ALA A 219 -12.67 -16.45 8.16
CA ALA A 219 -13.72 -15.51 8.51
C ALA A 219 -13.23 -14.11 8.16
N GLU A 220 -14.11 -13.27 7.66
CA GLU A 220 -13.76 -11.93 7.20
C GLU A 220 -14.79 -10.90 7.65
N CYS A 221 -14.36 -9.65 7.75
CA CYS A 221 -15.22 -8.50 8.01
C CYS A 221 -14.69 -7.29 7.23
N SER A 222 -15.58 -6.45 6.73
CA SER A 222 -15.20 -5.21 6.06
C SER A 222 -14.70 -4.16 7.06
N VAL A 223 -13.65 -3.45 6.69
CA VAL A 223 -13.04 -2.37 7.49
C VAL A 223 -13.29 -1.05 6.75
N SER A 224 -14.12 -0.17 7.31
CA SER A 224 -14.62 1.01 6.59
C SER A 224 -13.52 1.93 6.07
N TRP A 225 -12.53 2.27 6.91
CA TRP A 225 -11.46 3.20 6.56
C TRP A 225 -10.54 2.69 5.44
N THR A 226 -10.39 1.36 5.29
CA THR A 226 -9.47 0.79 4.28
C THR A 226 -9.91 1.10 2.87
N ASN A 227 -11.22 1.15 2.59
CA ASN A 227 -11.73 1.49 1.26
C ASN A 227 -11.37 2.93 0.90
N GLU A 228 -11.63 3.88 1.80
CA GLU A 228 -11.31 5.30 1.60
C GLU A 228 -9.81 5.52 1.36
N VAL A 229 -8.97 4.88 2.17
CA VAL A 229 -7.51 4.90 2.00
C VAL A 229 -7.07 4.34 0.65
N LEU A 230 -7.64 3.21 0.22
CA LEU A 230 -7.32 2.60 -1.08
C LEU A 230 -7.75 3.48 -2.26
N VAL A 231 -8.89 4.15 -2.16
CA VAL A 231 -9.35 5.13 -3.14
C VAL A 231 -8.38 6.31 -3.20
N LEU A 232 -8.02 6.90 -2.06
CA LEU A 232 -7.10 8.04 -2.00
C LEU A 232 -5.70 7.69 -2.53
N PHE A 233 -5.18 6.49 -2.22
CA PHE A 233 -3.95 5.99 -2.85
C PHE A 233 -4.09 5.91 -4.38
N THR A 234 -5.22 5.42 -4.88
CA THR A 234 -5.45 5.24 -6.32
C THR A 234 -5.56 6.58 -7.04
N VAL A 235 -6.27 7.55 -6.47
CA VAL A 235 -6.37 8.92 -7.00
C VAL A 235 -5.00 9.59 -7.02
N ALA A 236 -4.22 9.49 -5.93
CA ALA A 236 -2.87 10.05 -5.88
C ALA A 236 -1.93 9.39 -6.90
N LEU A 237 -1.99 8.06 -7.06
CA LEU A 237 -1.22 7.33 -8.07
C LEU A 237 -1.57 7.81 -9.49
N GLN A 238 -2.85 7.95 -9.80
CA GLN A 238 -3.29 8.40 -11.12
C GLN A 238 -2.80 9.82 -11.41
N LEU A 239 -2.95 10.74 -10.46
CA LEU A 239 -2.49 12.12 -10.60
C LEU A 239 -0.96 12.20 -10.82
N ALA A 240 -0.18 11.49 -10.01
CA ALA A 240 1.27 11.46 -10.16
C ALA A 240 1.72 10.79 -11.47
N GLN A 241 0.99 9.75 -11.93
CA GLN A 241 1.29 9.07 -13.18
C GLN A 241 0.99 9.95 -14.39
N GLN A 242 -0.14 10.67 -14.40
CA GLN A 242 -0.50 11.62 -15.46
C GLN A 242 0.57 12.70 -15.63
N LEU A 243 1.07 13.27 -14.52
CA LEU A 243 2.14 14.25 -14.58
C LEU A 243 3.45 13.63 -15.10
N LYS A 244 3.80 12.43 -14.63
CA LYS A 244 4.99 11.71 -15.11
C LYS A 244 4.93 11.47 -16.63
N ASP A 245 3.78 11.03 -17.14
CA ASP A 245 3.60 10.76 -18.56
C ASP A 245 3.74 12.05 -19.37
N LYS A 246 3.12 13.14 -18.91
CA LYS A 246 3.22 14.47 -19.54
C LYS A 246 4.66 14.95 -19.64
N ILE A 247 5.41 14.91 -18.54
CA ILE A 247 6.83 15.33 -18.50
C ILE A 247 7.71 14.42 -19.36
N SER A 248 7.43 13.12 -19.39
CA SER A 248 8.19 12.17 -20.20
C SER A 248 8.07 12.48 -21.70
N VAL A 249 6.87 12.85 -22.17
CA VAL A 249 6.65 13.27 -23.56
C VAL A 249 7.52 14.50 -23.86
N PHE A 250 7.43 15.57 -23.07
CA PHE A 250 8.21 16.78 -23.33
C PHE A 250 9.73 16.57 -23.24
N SER A 251 10.19 15.66 -22.37
CA SER A 251 11.62 15.36 -22.24
C SER A 251 12.19 14.73 -23.50
N GLN A 252 11.45 13.80 -24.12
CA GLN A 252 11.85 13.16 -25.37
C GLN A 252 11.95 14.17 -26.51
N TYR A 253 10.99 15.09 -26.63
CA TYR A 253 11.03 16.14 -27.66
C TYR A 253 12.26 17.05 -27.54
N LYS A 254 12.69 17.38 -26.32
CA LYS A 254 13.90 18.18 -26.08
C LYS A 254 15.17 17.45 -26.53
N GLU A 255 15.26 16.14 -26.31
CA GLU A 255 16.39 15.31 -26.76
C GLU A 255 16.44 15.23 -28.30
N PHE A 256 15.31 15.01 -28.97
CA PHE A 256 15.23 14.94 -30.42
C PHE A 256 15.69 16.23 -31.14
N HIS A 257 15.50 17.40 -30.54
CA HIS A 257 15.92 18.67 -31.14
C HIS A 257 17.29 19.17 -30.68
N ASN A 258 17.77 18.77 -29.50
CA ASN A 258 19.14 19.09 -29.07
C ASN A 258 20.22 18.22 -29.74
N GLU A 259 19.89 17.04 -30.27
CA GLU A 259 20.85 16.17 -30.97
C GLU A 259 21.20 16.59 -32.41
N ASN A 260 20.67 17.72 -32.94
CA ASN A 260 20.87 18.06 -34.35
C ASN A 260 21.37 19.49 -34.68
N PRO A 261 22.60 19.87 -34.26
CA PRO A 261 23.34 20.91 -34.96
C PRO A 261 24.59 20.40 -35.71
N ALA A 262 25.00 19.13 -35.58
CA ALA A 262 26.34 18.68 -36.01
C ALA A 262 26.41 17.65 -37.16
N LYS A 263 25.29 17.18 -37.72
CA LYS A 263 25.32 16.15 -38.79
C LYS A 263 24.98 16.63 -40.22
N LEU A 264 24.74 17.93 -40.44
CA LEU A 264 24.45 18.44 -41.79
C LEU A 264 25.62 19.11 -42.53
N ASN A 265 26.81 19.23 -41.95
CA ASN A 265 27.92 19.97 -42.56
C ASN A 265 29.17 19.11 -42.91
N SER A 266 29.02 17.82 -43.23
CA SER A 266 30.17 17.01 -43.66
C SER A 266 29.92 16.09 -44.85
N SER A 267 28.96 16.40 -45.73
CA SER A 267 28.68 15.56 -46.90
C SER A 267 28.69 16.28 -48.24
N ASP A 268 29.34 17.45 -48.33
CA ASP A 268 29.65 18.10 -49.60
C ASP A 268 31.06 18.69 -49.57
N LYS A 269 32.04 17.82 -49.79
CA LYS A 269 33.37 18.10 -50.37
C LYS A 269 34.21 16.81 -50.28
N VAL A 270 34.07 15.95 -51.29
CA VAL A 270 35.13 15.46 -52.20
C VAL A 270 34.42 14.84 -53.41
#